data_AF-A0A447V411-F1
#
_entry.id   AF-A0A447V411-F1
#
_cell.length_a   1.000
_cell.length_b   1.000
_cell.length_c   1.000
_cell.angle_alpha   90.00
_cell.angle_beta   90.00
_cell.angle_gamma   90.00
#
_symmetry.space_group_name_H-M   'P 1'
#
loop_
_entity.id
_entity.type
_entity.pdbx_description
1 polymer ?
#
loop_
_entity_poly.entity_id
_entity_poly.type
_entity_poly.pdbx_seq_one_letter_code
_entity_poly.pdbx_strand_id
1 'polypeptide(L)'
;MDTISILQVINNNFGVIGTISASVLTGLISIWVLKINNKHKIKENQQLFAHKILEQDLQEKRKIIKPVLQYFESITPPSSISFHEDEEQFNIILMSHTDRIKKHLTEFLSNYTIYMNQEINNSVWALCNMATNIEAIEHYNYDVNRSDVENEYSTSMEASKELKEIKVQIEKLKNILYHEIKIKSIDGIYKK
;
A
#
# COMPACT_ATOMS: atom_id res chain seq x y z
N MET A 1 17.09 0.86 -33.01
CA MET A 1 17.25 0.75 -31.54
C MET A 1 16.79 2.06 -30.97
N ASP A 2 15.57 2.06 -30.45
CA ASP A 2 14.86 3.28 -30.09
C ASP A 2 15.49 3.92 -28.86
N THR A 3 16.07 5.09 -29.07
CA THR A 3 16.50 5.99 -28.01
C THR A 3 15.26 6.50 -27.30
N ILE A 4 14.89 5.87 -26.18
CA ILE A 4 13.93 6.46 -25.25
C ILE A 4 14.53 7.80 -24.83
N SER A 5 13.94 8.89 -25.32
CA SER A 5 14.42 10.23 -25.04
C SER A 5 14.26 10.47 -23.54
N ILE A 6 15.33 10.94 -22.88
CA ILE A 6 15.31 11.31 -21.46
C ILE A 6 14.15 12.28 -21.17
N LEU A 7 13.79 13.11 -22.17
CA LEU A 7 12.62 13.99 -22.12
C LEU A 7 11.28 13.24 -22.03
N GLN A 8 11.13 12.04 -22.61
CA GLN A 8 9.91 11.24 -22.50
C GLN A 8 9.73 10.62 -21.10
N VAL A 9 10.83 10.20 -20.46
CA VAL A 9 10.80 9.70 -19.07
C VAL A 9 10.54 10.83 -18.07
N ILE A 10 11.11 12.01 -18.34
CA ILE A 10 10.86 13.26 -17.63
C ILE A 10 9.39 13.69 -17.80
N ASN A 11 8.89 13.79 -19.03
CA ASN A 11 7.57 14.35 -19.30
C ASN A 11 6.41 13.49 -18.78
N ASN A 12 6.62 12.18 -18.62
CA ASN A 12 5.61 11.28 -18.02
C ASN A 12 5.57 11.33 -16.48
N ASN A 13 6.60 11.90 -15.82
CA ASN A 13 6.76 11.84 -14.36
C ASN A 13 6.81 13.24 -13.68
N PHE A 14 6.62 14.33 -14.43
CA PHE A 14 6.77 15.70 -13.92
C PHE A 14 5.62 16.23 -13.04
N GLY A 15 4.64 15.37 -12.72
CA GLY A 15 3.49 15.73 -11.89
C GLY A 15 3.71 15.74 -10.37
N VAL A 16 4.91 15.41 -9.87
CA VAL A 16 5.09 15.13 -8.43
C VAL A 16 6.36 15.80 -7.88
N ILE A 17 6.18 16.92 -7.21
CA ILE A 17 7.24 17.82 -6.76
C ILE A 17 7.49 17.61 -5.27
N GLY A 18 8.74 17.34 -4.90
CA GLY A 18 9.22 17.32 -3.51
C GLY A 18 10.52 16.53 -3.36
N THR A 19 10.41 15.20 -3.30
CA THR A 19 11.53 14.30 -2.99
C THR A 19 12.23 13.74 -4.23
N ILE A 20 11.46 13.32 -5.25
CA ILE A 20 12.01 12.82 -6.53
C ILE A 20 12.87 13.89 -7.22
N SER A 21 12.49 15.17 -7.06
CA SER A 21 13.23 16.29 -7.62
C SER A 21 14.67 16.39 -7.13
N ALA A 22 14.96 16.14 -5.85
CA ALA A 22 16.30 16.36 -5.28
C ALA A 22 17.30 15.28 -5.69
N SER A 23 16.88 14.02 -5.71
CA SER A 23 17.73 12.90 -6.12
C SER A 23 17.95 12.84 -7.63
N VAL A 24 16.90 13.15 -8.41
CA VAL A 24 17.02 13.33 -9.86
C VAL A 24 17.96 14.50 -10.18
N LEU A 25 17.85 15.64 -9.48
CA LEU A 25 18.80 16.76 -9.64
C LEU A 25 20.24 16.33 -9.36
N THR A 26 20.46 15.60 -8.25
CA THR A 26 21.82 15.22 -7.82
C THR A 26 22.48 14.28 -8.83
N GLY A 27 21.74 13.32 -9.38
CA GLY A 27 22.29 12.45 -10.41
C GLY A 27 22.37 13.09 -11.80
N LEU A 28 21.50 14.04 -12.14
CA LEU A 28 21.65 14.87 -13.35
C LEU A 28 22.92 15.73 -13.28
N ILE A 29 23.21 16.35 -12.13
CA ILE A 29 24.45 17.10 -11.89
C ILE A 29 25.66 16.18 -12.03
N SER A 30 25.58 14.96 -11.49
CA SER A 30 26.66 13.96 -11.59
C SER A 30 26.91 13.56 -13.05
N ILE A 31 25.86 13.32 -13.84
CA ILE A 31 25.96 12.98 -15.27
C ILE A 31 26.50 14.16 -16.09
N TRP A 32 26.09 15.39 -15.77
CA TRP A 32 26.59 16.61 -16.44
C TRP A 32 28.08 16.83 -16.18
N VAL A 33 28.54 16.67 -14.94
CA VAL A 33 29.96 16.76 -14.56
C VAL A 33 30.79 15.68 -15.26
N LEU A 34 30.23 14.49 -15.49
CA LEU A 34 30.93 13.35 -16.11
C LEU A 34 30.90 13.35 -17.64
N LYS A 35 30.02 14.13 -18.29
CA LYS A 35 30.00 14.28 -19.75
C LYS A 35 31.31 14.87 -20.31
N ILE A 36 32.14 15.44 -19.43
CA ILE A 36 33.47 15.99 -19.73
C ILE A 36 34.54 14.88 -19.80
N ASN A 37 34.30 13.65 -19.32
CA ASN A 37 35.31 12.58 -19.35
C ASN A 37 34.73 11.14 -19.51
N ASN A 38 35.03 10.52 -20.66
CA ASN A 38 34.89 9.09 -21.02
C ASN A 38 33.49 8.45 -21.16
N LYS A 39 33.16 8.04 -22.40
CA LYS A 39 31.91 7.37 -22.81
C LYS A 39 31.60 6.04 -22.07
N HIS A 40 32.61 5.28 -21.63
CA HIS A 40 32.39 4.00 -20.93
C HIS A 40 31.88 4.22 -19.49
N LYS A 41 32.47 5.19 -18.78
CA LYS A 41 32.01 5.63 -17.46
C LYS A 41 30.58 6.16 -17.49
N ILE A 42 30.16 6.79 -18.60
CA ILE A 42 28.79 7.29 -18.75
C ILE A 42 27.76 6.17 -18.68
N LYS A 43 28.01 5.00 -19.31
CA LYS A 43 27.05 3.88 -19.28
C LYS A 43 26.94 3.24 -17.89
N GLU A 44 28.07 3.01 -17.22
CA GLU A 44 28.09 2.50 -15.84
C GLU A 44 27.40 3.47 -14.87
N ASN A 45 27.65 4.77 -15.01
CA ASN A 45 27.01 5.80 -14.18
C ASN A 45 25.51 5.95 -14.46
N GLN A 46 25.06 5.75 -15.71
CA GLN A 46 23.64 5.69 -16.04
C GLN A 46 22.95 4.51 -15.35
N GLN A 47 23.60 3.34 -15.31
CA GLN A 47 23.09 2.16 -14.60
C GLN A 47 23.03 2.39 -13.09
N LEU A 48 24.09 2.95 -12.50
CA LEU A 48 24.13 3.31 -11.08
C LEU A 48 23.05 4.34 -10.71
N PHE A 49 22.81 5.33 -11.59
CA PHE A 49 21.77 6.33 -11.37
C PHE A 49 20.36 5.72 -11.46
N ALA A 50 20.10 4.90 -12.47
CA ALA A 50 18.83 4.18 -12.60
C ALA A 50 18.57 3.27 -11.39
N HIS A 51 19.61 2.56 -10.91
CA HIS A 51 19.51 1.76 -9.69
C HIS A 51 19.17 2.61 -8.47
N LYS A 52 19.85 3.75 -8.29
CA LYS A 52 19.61 4.64 -7.15
C LYS A 52 18.19 5.23 -7.15
N ILE A 53 17.65 5.55 -8.32
CA ILE A 53 16.23 5.96 -8.45
C ILE A 53 15.31 4.82 -8.02
N LEU A 54 15.49 3.62 -8.58
CA LEU A 54 14.65 2.47 -8.23
C LEU A 54 14.69 2.13 -6.74
N GLU A 55 15.87 2.24 -6.13
CA GLU A 55 16.04 2.04 -4.69
C GLU A 55 15.28 3.09 -3.87
N GLN A 56 15.35 4.36 -4.26
CA GLN A 56 14.62 5.43 -3.59
C GLN A 56 13.11 5.31 -3.77
N ASP A 57 12.63 5.02 -4.97
CA ASP A 57 11.21 4.76 -5.24
C ASP A 57 10.71 3.61 -4.34
N LEU A 58 11.50 2.53 -4.21
CA LEU A 58 11.16 1.41 -3.34
C LEU A 58 11.16 1.79 -1.85
N GLN A 59 12.11 2.61 -1.41
CA GLN A 59 12.14 3.16 -0.04
C GLN A 59 10.92 4.04 0.26
N GLU A 60 10.51 4.88 -0.70
CA GLU A 60 9.31 5.71 -0.58
C GLU A 60 8.04 4.87 -0.51
N LYS A 61 7.87 3.90 -1.42
CA LYS A 61 6.76 2.95 -1.38
C LYS A 61 6.67 2.25 -0.04
N ARG A 62 7.80 1.77 0.50
CA ARG A 62 7.86 1.15 1.84
C ARG A 62 7.41 2.07 2.95
N LYS A 63 7.82 3.34 2.91
CA LYS A 63 7.45 4.33 3.94
C LYS A 63 5.93 4.53 3.99
N ILE A 64 5.25 4.46 2.85
CA ILE A 64 3.80 4.64 2.75
C ILE A 64 3.04 3.32 3.04
N ILE A 65 3.54 2.18 2.54
CA ILE A 65 2.87 0.87 2.68
C ILE A 65 3.00 0.30 4.09
N LYS A 66 4.16 0.46 4.75
CA LYS A 66 4.43 -0.18 6.04
C LYS A 66 3.42 0.17 7.15
N PRO A 67 3.00 1.43 7.34
CA PRO A 67 1.97 1.77 8.33
C PRO A 67 0.65 1.03 8.13
N VAL A 68 0.20 0.87 6.87
CA VAL A 68 -1.05 0.15 6.55
C VAL A 68 -0.91 -1.34 6.86
N LEU A 69 0.22 -1.95 6.50
CA LEU A 69 0.50 -3.35 6.82
C LEU A 69 0.52 -3.58 8.34
N GLN A 70 1.22 -2.72 9.09
CA GLN A 70 1.28 -2.80 10.55
C GLN A 70 -0.10 -2.64 11.20
N TYR A 71 -0.92 -1.73 10.69
CA TYR A 71 -2.29 -1.58 11.15
C TYR A 71 -3.10 -2.85 10.90
N PHE A 72 -3.06 -3.43 9.69
CA PHE A 72 -3.78 -4.67 9.43
C PHE A 72 -3.28 -5.85 10.26
N GLU A 73 -1.98 -5.97 10.47
CA GLU A 73 -1.40 -6.98 11.37
C GLU A 73 -1.87 -6.83 12.83
N SER A 74 -2.22 -5.62 13.26
CA SER A 74 -2.75 -5.39 14.61
C SER A 74 -4.21 -5.84 14.78
N ILE A 75 -4.98 -5.93 13.69
CA ILE A 75 -6.41 -6.29 13.72
C ILE A 75 -6.71 -7.68 13.13
N THR A 76 -5.76 -8.28 12.40
CA THR A 76 -5.87 -9.65 11.90
C THR A 76 -4.90 -10.56 12.65
N PRO A 77 -5.36 -11.65 13.27
CA PRO A 77 -4.47 -12.60 13.93
C PRO A 77 -3.51 -13.26 12.91
N PRO A 78 -2.30 -13.68 13.33
CA PRO A 78 -1.34 -14.32 12.44
C PRO A 78 -1.92 -15.61 11.84
N SER A 79 -1.76 -15.79 10.54
CA SER A 79 -2.27 -16.97 9.80
C SER A 79 -1.66 -18.30 10.25
N SER A 80 -0.56 -18.27 11.01
CA SER A 80 0.12 -19.46 11.55
C SER A 80 -0.39 -19.92 12.90
N ILE A 81 -1.26 -19.15 13.56
CA ILE A 81 -1.82 -19.56 14.85
C ILE A 81 -3.27 -19.97 14.60
N SER A 82 -3.52 -21.27 14.59
CA SER A 82 -4.87 -21.83 14.69
C SER A 82 -5.37 -21.62 16.11
N PHE A 83 -5.57 -20.37 16.49
CA PHE A 83 -6.45 -20.13 17.60
C PHE A 83 -7.83 -20.54 17.11
N HIS A 84 -8.42 -21.55 17.77
CA HIS A 84 -9.86 -21.58 17.97
C HIS A 84 -10.27 -20.38 18.85
N GLU A 85 -9.85 -19.17 18.48
CA GLU A 85 -10.29 -17.91 19.06
C GLU A 85 -11.68 -17.69 18.49
N ASP A 86 -12.65 -17.51 19.39
CA ASP A 86 -14.06 -17.30 19.07
C ASP A 86 -14.20 -16.39 17.85
N GLU A 87 -14.78 -16.94 16.78
CA GLU A 87 -15.10 -16.19 15.57
C GLU A 87 -15.88 -14.90 15.90
N GLU A 88 -16.66 -14.96 16.97
CA GLU A 88 -17.35 -13.86 17.63
C GLU A 88 -16.39 -12.79 18.20
N GLN A 89 -15.34 -13.15 18.94
CA GLN A 89 -14.35 -12.19 19.42
C GLN A 89 -13.63 -11.49 18.26
N PHE A 90 -13.29 -12.24 17.21
CA PHE A 90 -12.72 -11.63 16.00
C PHE A 90 -13.70 -10.64 15.35
N ASN A 91 -14.98 -11.00 15.22
CA ASN A 91 -16.00 -10.13 14.64
C ASN A 91 -16.18 -8.85 15.46
N ILE A 92 -16.16 -8.91 16.80
CA ILE A 92 -16.23 -7.74 17.68
C ILE A 92 -15.00 -6.84 17.51
N ILE A 93 -13.79 -7.42 17.46
CA ILE A 93 -12.55 -6.66 17.22
C ILE A 93 -12.61 -5.97 15.86
N LEU A 94 -13.02 -6.68 14.82
CA LEU A 94 -13.09 -6.10 13.47
C LEU A 94 -14.17 -5.02 13.38
N MET A 95 -15.33 -5.24 14.00
CA MET A 95 -16.43 -4.28 14.08
C MET A 95 -15.95 -2.95 14.68
N SER A 96 -15.33 -2.98 15.87
CA SER A 96 -14.78 -1.80 16.56
C SER A 96 -13.65 -1.07 15.80
N HIS A 97 -13.15 -1.67 14.72
CA HIS A 97 -12.09 -1.10 13.87
C HIS A 97 -12.58 -0.64 12.50
N THR A 98 -13.86 -0.86 12.14
CA THR A 98 -14.41 -0.56 10.80
C THR A 98 -14.15 0.87 10.35
N ASP A 99 -14.46 1.86 11.18
CA ASP A 99 -14.20 3.28 10.90
C ASP A 99 -12.70 3.57 10.68
N ARG A 100 -11.85 2.92 11.48
CA ARG A 100 -10.39 3.09 11.40
C ARG A 100 -9.84 2.47 10.12
N ILE A 101 -10.39 1.35 9.65
CA ILE A 101 -10.03 0.73 8.37
C ILE A 101 -10.25 1.74 7.25
N LYS A 102 -11.44 2.34 7.17
CA LYS A 102 -11.78 3.33 6.15
C LYS A 102 -10.87 4.56 6.19
N LYS A 103 -10.56 5.06 7.40
CA LYS A 103 -9.64 6.19 7.59
C LYS A 103 -8.22 5.87 7.08
N HIS A 104 -7.64 4.74 7.51
CA HIS A 104 -6.30 4.32 7.10
C HIS A 104 -6.21 4.08 5.60
N LEU A 105 -7.24 3.50 4.99
CA LEU A 105 -7.30 3.27 3.55
C LEU A 105 -7.42 4.57 2.75
N THR A 106 -8.20 5.53 3.21
CA THR A 106 -8.33 6.84 2.55
C THR A 106 -7.02 7.62 2.61
N GLU A 107 -6.34 7.61 3.76
CA GLU A 107 -5.01 8.19 3.91
C GLU A 107 -3.99 7.49 3.00
N PHE A 108 -4.04 6.16 2.91
CA PHE A 108 -3.20 5.39 2.01
C PHE A 108 -3.43 5.75 0.54
N LEU A 109 -4.69 5.87 0.10
CA LEU A 109 -5.02 6.31 -1.27
C LEU A 109 -4.38 7.66 -1.58
N SER A 110 -4.53 8.63 -0.68
CA SER A 110 -3.97 9.98 -0.84
C SER A 110 -2.44 9.94 -0.94
N ASN A 111 -1.78 9.18 -0.06
CA ASN A 111 -0.32 9.13 0.01
C ASN A 111 0.30 8.27 -1.10
N TYR A 112 -0.42 7.27 -1.60
CA TYR A 112 0.08 6.29 -2.57
C TYR A 112 -0.42 6.53 -4.01
N THR A 113 -1.13 7.64 -4.26
CA THR A 113 -1.78 7.94 -5.57
C THR A 113 -0.84 7.78 -6.77
N ILE A 114 0.42 8.19 -6.63
CA ILE A 114 1.40 8.20 -7.73
C ILE A 114 1.89 6.79 -8.08
N TYR A 115 1.95 5.93 -7.07
CA TYR A 115 2.36 4.54 -7.20
C TYR A 115 1.17 3.60 -7.43
N MET A 116 -0.05 4.16 -7.48
CA MET A 116 -1.29 3.41 -7.50
C MET A 116 -1.43 2.65 -8.82
N ASN A 117 -1.60 1.34 -8.72
CA ASN A 117 -2.00 0.49 -9.84
C ASN A 117 -3.47 0.07 -9.67
N GLN A 118 -4.07 -0.44 -10.75
CA GLN A 118 -5.48 -0.83 -10.76
C GLN A 118 -5.81 -1.91 -9.72
N GLU A 119 -4.90 -2.86 -9.49
CA GLU A 119 -5.09 -3.97 -8.56
C GLU A 119 -5.18 -3.49 -7.11
N ILE A 120 -4.22 -2.66 -6.68
CA ILE A 120 -4.20 -2.03 -5.35
C ILE A 120 -5.44 -1.13 -5.20
N ASN A 121 -5.72 -0.28 -6.19
CA ASN A 121 -6.86 0.64 -6.13
C ASN A 121 -8.19 -0.12 -5.95
N ASN A 122 -8.43 -1.16 -6.75
CA ASN A 122 -9.63 -1.98 -6.66
C ASN A 122 -9.74 -2.68 -5.29
N SER A 123 -8.63 -3.20 -4.77
CA SER A 123 -8.61 -3.89 -3.48
C SER A 123 -8.88 -2.93 -2.31
N VAL A 124 -8.35 -1.71 -2.37
CA VAL A 124 -8.60 -0.66 -1.36
C VAL A 124 -10.04 -0.19 -1.40
N TRP A 125 -10.59 0.07 -2.60
CA TRP A 125 -12.00 0.47 -2.75
C TRP A 125 -12.97 -0.61 -2.31
N ALA A 126 -12.67 -1.89 -2.58
CA ALA A 126 -13.48 -3.00 -2.10
C ALA A 126 -13.60 -3.00 -0.57
N LEU A 127 -12.47 -2.81 0.14
CA LEU A 127 -12.48 -2.72 1.59
C LEU A 127 -13.21 -1.48 2.12
N CYS A 128 -13.05 -0.31 1.47
CA CYS A 128 -13.77 0.90 1.87
C CYS A 128 -15.30 0.74 1.71
N ASN A 129 -15.74 0.09 0.63
CA ASN A 129 -17.15 -0.17 0.39
C ASN A 129 -17.71 -1.20 1.38
N MET A 130 -16.95 -2.26 1.69
CA MET A 130 -17.34 -3.23 2.71
C MET A 130 -17.46 -2.58 4.09
N ALA A 131 -16.50 -1.73 4.48
CA ALA A 131 -16.57 -0.98 5.74
C ALA A 131 -17.82 -0.08 5.78
N THR A 132 -18.12 0.61 4.68
CA THR A 132 -19.34 1.44 4.58
C THR A 132 -20.62 0.62 4.66
N ASN A 133 -20.63 -0.62 4.15
CA ASN A 133 -21.77 -1.51 4.29
C ASN A 133 -21.98 -1.95 5.74
N ILE A 134 -20.89 -2.22 6.48
CA ILE A 134 -20.97 -2.51 7.93
C ILE A 134 -21.52 -1.31 8.69
N GLU A 135 -21.03 -0.10 8.43
CA GLU A 135 -21.55 1.14 9.02
C GLU A 135 -23.07 1.26 8.77
N ALA A 136 -23.56 0.91 7.57
CA ALA A 136 -24.99 0.94 7.25
C ALA A 136 -25.80 -0.10 8.04
N ILE A 137 -25.26 -1.30 8.25
CA ILE A 137 -25.88 -2.35 9.08
C ILE A 137 -25.96 -1.88 10.53
N GLU A 138 -24.89 -1.30 11.05
CA GLU A 138 -24.85 -0.73 12.41
C GLU A 138 -25.92 0.35 12.59
N HIS A 139 -25.99 1.31 11.66
CA HIS A 139 -26.98 2.39 11.73
C HIS A 139 -28.42 1.88 11.66
N TYR A 140 -28.69 0.85 10.86
CA TYR A 140 -30.02 0.24 10.75
C TYR A 140 -30.43 -0.50 12.02
N ASN A 141 -29.47 -1.14 12.70
CA ASN A 141 -29.71 -1.96 13.89
C ASN A 141 -29.47 -1.23 15.21
N TYR A 142 -29.06 0.04 15.19
CA TYR A 142 -28.71 0.80 16.37
C TYR A 142 -29.90 0.94 17.34
N ASP A 143 -29.71 0.51 18.58
CA ASP A 143 -30.70 0.63 19.65
C ASP A 143 -30.20 1.63 20.70
N VAL A 144 -30.92 2.74 20.83
CA VAL A 144 -30.62 3.82 21.80
C VAL A 144 -30.70 3.35 23.26
N ASN A 145 -31.33 2.21 23.54
CA ASN A 145 -31.43 1.65 24.88
C ASN A 145 -30.24 0.75 25.24
N ARG A 146 -29.36 0.46 24.27
CA ARG A 146 -28.15 -0.34 24.46
C ARG A 146 -26.94 0.58 24.58
N SER A 147 -25.95 0.12 25.33
CA SER A 147 -24.62 0.74 25.30
C SER A 147 -23.95 0.55 23.94
N ASP A 148 -22.95 1.37 23.63
CA ASP A 148 -22.20 1.26 22.37
C ASP A 148 -21.59 -0.14 22.19
N VAL A 149 -21.06 -0.73 23.27
CA VAL A 149 -20.50 -2.10 23.26
C VAL A 149 -21.57 -3.16 22.95
N GLU A 150 -22.78 -3.01 23.49
CA GLU A 150 -23.89 -3.92 23.20
C GLU A 150 -24.41 -3.77 21.77
N ASN A 151 -24.41 -2.55 21.24
CA ASN A 151 -24.74 -2.26 19.83
C ASN A 151 -23.68 -2.85 18.88
N GLU A 152 -22.40 -2.65 19.17
CA GLU A 152 -21.29 -3.24 18.42
C GLU A 152 -21.37 -4.77 18.43
N TYR A 153 -21.59 -5.37 19.60
CA TYR A 153 -21.76 -6.80 19.77
C TYR A 153 -22.90 -7.34 18.90
N SER A 154 -24.09 -6.75 19.02
CA SER A 154 -25.26 -7.15 18.24
C SER A 154 -25.03 -7.00 16.74
N THR A 155 -24.39 -5.91 16.31
CA THR A 155 -24.06 -5.67 14.91
C THR A 155 -23.05 -6.68 14.40
N SER A 156 -22.06 -7.06 15.22
CA SER A 156 -21.05 -8.05 14.85
C SER A 156 -21.63 -9.45 14.62
N MET A 157 -22.72 -9.78 15.30
CA MET A 157 -23.46 -11.04 15.10
C MET A 157 -24.24 -11.02 13.79
N GLU A 158 -24.95 -9.92 13.51
CA GLU A 158 -25.73 -9.77 12.29
C GLU A 158 -24.83 -9.69 11.04
N ALA A 159 -23.73 -8.93 11.13
CA ALA A 159 -22.79 -8.70 10.03
C ALA A 159 -21.64 -9.73 9.97
N SER A 160 -21.79 -10.89 10.61
CA SER A 160 -20.73 -11.89 10.74
C SER A 160 -20.15 -12.32 9.38
N LYS A 161 -21.00 -12.46 8.36
CA LYS A 161 -20.58 -12.85 7.02
C LYS A 161 -19.74 -11.74 6.36
N GLU A 162 -20.19 -10.50 6.44
CA GLU A 162 -19.53 -9.33 5.89
C GLU A 162 -18.17 -9.09 6.57
N LEU A 163 -18.09 -9.29 7.90
CA LEU A 163 -16.86 -9.20 8.67
C LEU A 163 -15.84 -10.27 8.24
N LYS A 164 -16.29 -11.52 7.97
CA LYS A 164 -15.42 -12.55 7.38
C LYS A 164 -14.90 -12.15 6.00
N GLU A 165 -15.74 -11.55 5.17
CA GLU A 165 -15.33 -11.08 3.84
C GLU A 165 -14.30 -9.94 3.94
N ILE A 166 -14.46 -9.01 4.89
CA ILE A 166 -13.47 -7.98 5.18
C ILE A 166 -12.12 -8.60 5.55
N LYS A 167 -12.11 -9.61 6.44
CA LYS A 167 -10.87 -10.32 6.80
C LYS A 167 -10.15 -10.88 5.58
N VAL A 168 -10.88 -11.55 4.69
CA VAL A 168 -10.30 -12.13 3.46
C VAL A 168 -9.74 -11.03 2.56
N GLN A 169 -10.45 -9.91 2.42
CA GLN A 169 -9.95 -8.79 1.61
C GLN A 169 -8.75 -8.07 2.25
N ILE A 170 -8.67 -7.99 3.58
CA ILE A 170 -7.48 -7.48 4.28
C ILE A 170 -6.28 -8.36 3.96
N GLU A 171 -6.40 -9.67 4.06
CA GLU A 171 -5.31 -10.60 3.73
C GLU A 171 -4.90 -10.52 2.25
N LYS A 172 -5.87 -10.36 1.36
CA LYS A 172 -5.60 -10.13 -0.06
C LYS A 172 -4.79 -8.85 -0.28
N LEU A 173 -5.22 -7.74 0.31
CA LEU A 173 -4.51 -6.46 0.19
C LEU A 173 -3.11 -6.54 0.81
N LYS A 174 -2.96 -7.15 1.99
CA LYS A 174 -1.65 -7.41 2.61
C LYS A 174 -0.71 -8.12 1.65
N ASN A 175 -1.17 -9.19 0.99
CA ASN A 175 -0.35 -9.95 0.04
C ASN A 175 0.09 -9.12 -1.17
N ILE A 176 -0.82 -8.32 -1.74
CA ILE A 176 -0.51 -7.40 -2.85
C ILE A 176 0.55 -6.38 -2.41
N LEU A 177 0.33 -5.73 -1.26
CA LEU A 177 1.24 -4.72 -0.71
C LEU A 177 2.60 -5.31 -0.33
N TYR A 178 2.65 -6.52 0.21
CA TYR A 178 3.88 -7.24 0.47
C TYR A 178 4.66 -7.54 -0.80
N HIS A 179 3.97 -7.94 -1.88
CA HIS A 179 4.60 -8.15 -3.18
C HIS A 179 5.19 -6.86 -3.75
N GLU A 180 4.46 -5.75 -3.60
CA GLU A 180 4.86 -4.42 -4.09
C GLU A 180 6.17 -3.91 -3.45
N ILE A 181 6.42 -4.26 -2.18
CA ILE A 181 7.63 -3.83 -1.45
C ILE A 181 8.71 -4.92 -1.32
N LYS A 182 8.45 -6.13 -1.87
CA LYS A 182 9.41 -7.23 -1.87
C LYS A 182 10.57 -6.89 -2.80
N ILE A 183 11.79 -7.01 -2.27
CA ILE A 183 12.99 -6.91 -3.10
C ILE A 183 12.96 -8.11 -4.05
N LYS A 184 12.80 -7.88 -5.36
CA LYS A 184 13.26 -8.86 -6.34
C LYS A 184 14.77 -8.93 -6.13
N SER A 185 15.28 -10.07 -5.65
CA SER A 185 16.72 -10.26 -5.56
C SER A 185 17.32 -9.94 -6.93
N ILE A 186 18.32 -9.07 -6.92
CA ILE A 186 18.97 -8.52 -8.11
C ILE A 186 19.76 -9.61 -8.88
N ASP A 187 19.87 -10.81 -8.31
CA ASP A 187 20.56 -11.97 -8.91
C ASP A 187 19.95 -12.45 -10.24
N GLY A 188 18.73 -12.03 -10.57
CA GLY A 188 18.07 -12.34 -11.84
C GLY A 188 18.36 -11.38 -13.00
N ILE A 189 18.95 -10.21 -12.74
CA ILE A 189 19.21 -9.19 -13.77
C ILE A 189 20.58 -9.40 -14.44
N TYR A 190 21.50 -10.11 -13.78
CA TYR A 190 22.85 -10.37 -14.28
C TYR A 190 23.05 -11.76 -14.93
N LYS A 191 21.97 -12.53 -15.14
CA LYS A 191 22.01 -13.74 -15.98
C LYS A 191 21.43 -13.44 -17.36
N LYS A 192 22.20 -12.78 -18.21
CA LYS A 192 22.21 -12.97 -19.67
C LYS A 192 23.45 -12.35 -20.29
#